data_AF-A0A6A2Z8G0-F1
#
_entry.id   AF-A0A6A2Z8G0-F1
#
_cell.length_a   1.000
_cell.length_b   1.000
_cell.length_c   1.000
_cell.angle_alpha   90.00
_cell.angle_beta   90.00
_cell.angle_gamma   90.00
#
_symmetry.space_group_name_H-M   'P 1'
#
loop_
_entity.id
_entity.type
_entity.pdbx_description
1 polymer ?
#
loop_
_entity_poly.entity_id
_entity_poly.type
_entity_poly.pdbx_seq_one_letter_code
_entity_poly.pdbx_strand_id
1 'polypeptide(L)'
;MKERIGDLATNIMLLGKRYYGSEGSCYEESRRCQKALCEFFFLEGLFLFSDTVPFLGWLDVVTGNIGKIKQTAKELYIVLGSWVKEHRERRRNEGIKGDKDFIDVMLSIMDESNVPSQEADVTIKATCLSLVLGGIDTNVVTLTWAVSLLLNNCNVQKKAQNELDVHVGKRPQVEDSDISNLVYLQAIIKETM
;
A
#
# COMPACT_ATOMS: atom_id res chain seq x y z
N MET A 1 9.54 12.55 11.11
CA MET A 1 8.46 11.64 11.58
C MET A 1 7.60 11.17 10.42
N LYS A 2 7.02 12.07 9.62
CA LYS A 2 6.20 11.73 8.44
C LYS A 2 6.89 10.77 7.45
N GLU A 3 8.15 11.02 7.12
CA GLU A 3 8.94 10.13 6.25
C GLU A 3 9.07 8.71 6.81
N ARG A 4 9.40 8.56 8.09
CA ARG A 4 9.49 7.25 8.76
C ARG A 4 8.16 6.50 8.84
N ILE A 5 7.03 7.21 9.01
CA ILE A 5 5.70 6.60 9.00
C ILE A 5 5.30 6.22 7.57
N GLY A 6 5.64 7.05 6.59
CA GLY A 6 5.48 6.75 5.17
C GLY A 6 6.25 5.51 4.75
N ASP A 7 7.52 5.41 5.14
CA ASP A 7 8.36 4.24 4.93
C ASP A 7 7.79 3.02 5.65
N LEU A 8 7.35 3.15 6.90
CA LEU A 8 6.76 2.04 7.65
C LEU A 8 5.47 1.55 7.01
N ALA A 9 4.55 2.42 6.61
CA ALA A 9 3.28 2.03 5.99
C ALA A 9 3.49 1.45 4.59
N THR A 10 4.39 2.05 3.80
CA THR A 10 4.78 1.52 2.49
C THR A 10 5.42 0.15 2.66
N ASN A 11 6.30 -0.01 3.65
CA ASN A 11 6.88 -1.30 3.98
C ASN A 11 5.79 -2.26 4.43
N ILE A 12 4.92 -1.96 5.40
CA ILE A 12 3.86 -2.87 5.89
C ILE A 12 2.95 -3.33 4.74
N MET A 13 2.58 -2.42 3.84
CA MET A 13 1.68 -2.75 2.75
C MET A 13 2.37 -3.51 1.61
N LEU A 14 3.64 -3.22 1.33
CA LEU A 14 4.45 -4.00 0.39
C LEU A 14 4.97 -5.33 1.00
N LEU A 15 5.03 -5.42 2.34
CA LEU A 15 5.41 -6.59 3.16
C LEU A 15 4.31 -7.67 3.20
N GLY A 16 3.18 -7.48 2.51
CA GLY A 16 2.27 -8.57 2.15
C GLY A 16 2.96 -9.67 1.32
N LYS A 17 4.10 -9.36 0.68
CA LYS A 17 5.11 -10.37 0.36
C LYS A 17 5.96 -10.61 1.62
N ARG A 18 5.98 -11.84 2.15
CA ARG A 18 6.95 -12.25 3.18
C ARG A 18 8.38 -12.06 2.65
N TYR A 19 8.95 -10.86 2.83
CA TYR A 19 10.34 -10.55 2.50
C TYR A 19 11.26 -10.90 3.67
N TYR A 20 11.28 -12.19 4.02
CA TYR A 20 12.40 -12.81 4.71
C TYR A 20 13.08 -13.74 3.69
N GLY A 21 13.94 -13.18 2.82
CA GLY A 21 14.72 -13.98 1.89
C GLY A 21 15.39 -13.21 0.75
N SER A 22 16.73 -13.23 0.77
CA SER A 22 17.70 -12.84 -0.30
C SER A 22 17.76 -11.36 -0.71
N GLU A 23 18.84 -10.71 -0.27
CA GLU A 23 19.26 -9.34 -0.55
C GLU A 23 19.49 -9.08 -2.06
N GLY A 24 19.08 -7.90 -2.55
CA GLY A 24 19.48 -7.36 -3.86
C GLY A 24 18.32 -6.85 -4.72
N SER A 25 17.76 -7.72 -5.57
CA SER A 25 16.80 -7.33 -6.62
C SER A 25 15.47 -6.81 -6.08
N CYS A 26 15.02 -7.36 -4.95
CA CYS A 26 13.70 -7.05 -4.41
C CYS A 26 13.62 -5.67 -3.72
N TYR A 27 14.75 -5.19 -3.19
CA TYR A 27 14.82 -3.89 -2.54
C TYR A 27 14.72 -2.74 -3.55
N GLU A 28 15.35 -2.91 -4.73
CA GLU A 28 15.29 -1.91 -5.80
C GLU A 28 13.89 -1.76 -6.39
N GLU A 29 13.19 -2.88 -6.59
CA GLU A 29 11.80 -2.87 -7.07
C GLU A 29 10.86 -2.20 -6.08
N SER A 30 11.00 -2.49 -4.78
CA SER A 30 10.23 -1.84 -3.72
C SER A 30 10.47 -0.33 -3.68
N ARG A 31 11.73 0.11 -3.74
CA ARG A 31 12.09 1.53 -3.77
C ARG A 31 11.58 2.23 -5.02
N ARG A 32 11.61 1.56 -6.18
CA ARG A 32 11.03 2.07 -7.43
C ARG A 32 9.52 2.23 -7.31
N CYS A 33 8.83 1.23 -6.73
CA CYS A 33 7.40 1.28 -6.45
C CYS A 33 7.06 2.45 -5.51
N GLN A 34 7.75 2.55 -4.37
CA GLN A 34 7.59 3.62 -3.40
C GLN A 34 7.78 4.99 -4.05
N LYS A 35 8.83 5.17 -4.85
CA LYS A 35 9.08 6.43 -5.56
C LYS A 35 7.94 6.77 -6.52
N ALA A 36 7.47 5.80 -7.31
CA ALA A 36 6.38 6.00 -8.24
C ALA A 36 5.05 6.31 -7.52
N LEU A 37 4.79 5.69 -6.37
CA LEU A 37 3.62 5.96 -5.53
C LEU A 37 3.68 7.36 -4.90
N CYS A 38 4.84 7.77 -4.37
CA CYS A 38 5.03 9.13 -3.86
C CYS A 38 4.83 10.19 -4.95
N GLU A 39 5.36 9.95 -6.16
CA GLU A 39 5.13 10.82 -7.31
C GLU A 39 3.65 10.84 -7.71
N PHE A 40 2.97 9.69 -7.66
CA PHE A 40 1.54 9.58 -7.96
C PHE A 40 0.71 10.46 -7.01
N PHE A 41 0.86 10.30 -5.70
CA PHE A 41 0.10 11.10 -4.71
C PHE A 41 0.44 12.59 -4.79
N PHE A 42 1.70 12.94 -5.10
CA PHE A 42 2.06 14.32 -5.33
C PHE A 42 1.34 14.91 -6.55
N LEU A 43 1.30 14.18 -7.67
CA LEU A 43 0.66 14.62 -8.91
C LEU A 43 -0.87 14.67 -8.79
N GLU A 44 -1.48 13.70 -8.09
CA GLU A 44 -2.92 13.67 -7.81
C GLU A 44 -3.35 14.88 -6.95
N GLY A 45 -2.50 15.33 -6.03
CA GLY A 45 -2.73 16.52 -5.22
C GLY A 45 -2.50 17.85 -5.95
N LEU A 46 -2.02 17.84 -7.20
CA LEU A 46 -1.83 19.08 -7.96
C LEU A 46 -3.14 19.59 -8.54
N PHE A 47 -3.25 20.91 -8.57
CA PHE A 47 -4.30 21.57 -9.34
C PHE A 47 -3.96 21.48 -10.85
N LEU A 48 -4.83 20.82 -11.62
CA LEU A 48 -4.79 20.83 -13.07
C LEU A 48 -5.80 21.83 -13.62
N PHE A 49 -5.36 22.64 -14.58
CA PHE A 49 -6.23 23.63 -15.23
C PHE A 49 -7.37 22.94 -15.98
N SER A 50 -7.11 21.77 -16.59
CA SER A 50 -8.10 20.95 -17.29
C SER A 50 -9.28 20.54 -16.43
N ASP A 51 -9.07 20.37 -15.12
CA ASP A 51 -10.09 19.82 -14.22
C ASP A 51 -11.10 20.88 -13.78
N THR A 52 -10.67 22.15 -13.76
CA THR A 52 -11.54 23.28 -13.42
C THR A 52 -12.04 24.02 -14.66
N VAL A 53 -11.17 24.18 -15.65
CA VAL A 53 -11.43 24.94 -16.87
C VAL A 53 -10.91 24.15 -18.08
N PRO A 54 -11.72 23.25 -18.66
CA PRO A 54 -11.26 22.28 -19.66
C PRO A 54 -10.53 22.88 -20.86
N PHE A 55 -10.90 24.08 -21.32
CA PHE A 55 -10.23 24.75 -22.45
C PHE A 55 -8.81 25.25 -22.12
N LEU A 56 -8.44 25.34 -20.83
CA LEU A 56 -7.09 25.68 -20.37
C LEU A 56 -6.18 24.46 -20.19
N GLY A 57 -6.61 23.25 -20.56
CA GLY A 57 -5.81 22.03 -20.40
C GLY A 57 -4.47 22.02 -21.16
N TRP A 58 -4.27 22.91 -22.12
CA TRP A 58 -2.97 23.10 -22.76
C TRP A 58 -1.91 23.63 -21.77
N LEU A 59 -2.32 24.36 -20.71
CA LEU A 59 -1.41 24.81 -19.66
C LEU A 59 -0.83 23.62 -18.89
N ASP A 60 -1.58 22.55 -18.67
CA ASP A 60 -1.10 21.34 -18.00
C ASP A 60 -0.04 20.59 -18.83
N VAL A 61 -0.08 20.76 -20.16
CA VAL A 61 0.95 20.24 -21.07
C VAL A 61 2.20 21.11 -20.99
N VAL A 62 2.05 22.45 -20.98
CA VAL A 62 3.17 23.40 -20.89
C VAL A 62 3.88 23.34 -19.54
N THR A 63 3.15 23.13 -18.44
CA THR A 63 3.72 22.93 -17.09
C THR A 63 4.43 21.58 -16.97
N GLY A 64 4.24 20.68 -17.93
CA GLY A 64 4.83 19.34 -17.96
C GLY A 64 4.13 18.32 -17.05
N ASN A 65 3.01 18.68 -16.42
CA ASN A 65 2.28 17.80 -15.51
C ASN A 65 1.75 16.56 -16.22
N ILE A 66 1.19 16.71 -17.43
CA ILE A 66 0.70 15.57 -18.23
C ILE A 66 1.82 14.58 -18.57
N GLY A 67 3.03 15.08 -18.85
CA GLY A 67 4.20 14.23 -19.12
C GLY A 67 4.60 13.40 -17.90
N LYS A 68 4.64 14.04 -16.72
CA LYS A 68 4.93 13.39 -15.44
C LYS A 68 3.88 12.34 -15.09
N ILE A 69 2.58 12.66 -15.22
CA ILE A 69 1.49 11.70 -14.98
C ILE A 69 1.65 10.45 -15.84
N LYS A 70 1.91 10.61 -17.15
CA LYS A 70 2.13 9.47 -18.06
C LYS A 70 3.36 8.65 -17.68
N GLN A 71 4.43 9.31 -17.26
CA GLN A 71 5.66 8.63 -16.84
C GLN A 71 5.43 7.84 -15.54
N THR A 72 4.83 8.44 -14.52
CA THR A 72 4.52 7.79 -13.24
C THR A 72 3.56 6.62 -13.43
N ALA A 73 2.51 6.78 -14.26
CA ALA A 73 1.60 5.69 -14.60
C ALA A 73 2.32 4.51 -15.28
N LYS A 74 3.27 4.80 -16.17
CA LYS A 74 4.09 3.77 -16.83
C LYS A 74 4.96 3.02 -15.82
N GLU A 75 5.58 3.73 -14.89
CA GLU A 75 6.42 3.14 -13.84
C GLU A 75 5.61 2.20 -12.93
N LEU A 76 4.43 2.64 -12.45
CA LEU A 76 3.52 1.80 -11.67
C LEU A 76 3.06 0.57 -12.45
N TYR A 77 2.71 0.74 -13.73
CA TYR A 77 2.27 -0.37 -14.58
C TYR A 77 3.38 -1.40 -14.80
N ILE A 78 4.65 -0.98 -14.91
CA ILE A 78 5.80 -1.89 -15.00
C ILE A 78 5.94 -2.72 -13.72
N VAL A 79 5.86 -2.08 -12.54
CA VAL A 79 5.97 -2.77 -11.24
C VAL A 79 4.83 -3.78 -11.03
N LEU A 80 3.59 -3.40 -11.35
CA LEU A 80 2.47 -4.33 -11.25
C LEU A 80 2.60 -5.48 -12.26
N GLY A 81 3.17 -5.19 -13.43
CA GLY A 81 3.49 -6.17 -14.45
C GLY A 81 4.50 -7.22 -13.98
N SER A 82 5.57 -6.82 -13.29
CA SER A 82 6.54 -7.76 -12.71
C SER A 82 5.89 -8.62 -11.63
N TRP A 83 5.05 -8.06 -10.77
CA TRP A 83 4.34 -8.83 -9.75
C TRP A 83 3.44 -9.91 -10.35
N VAL A 84 2.57 -9.57 -11.31
CA VAL A 84 1.69 -10.56 -11.94
C VAL A 84 2.50 -11.63 -12.68
N LYS A 85 3.57 -11.24 -13.36
CA LYS A 85 4.45 -12.17 -14.08
C LYS A 85 5.11 -13.17 -13.12
N GLU A 86 5.66 -12.69 -12.01
CA GLU A 86 6.28 -13.52 -10.96
C GLU A 86 5.30 -14.54 -10.39
N HIS A 87 4.04 -14.13 -10.12
CA HIS A 87 3.01 -15.04 -9.61
C HIS A 87 2.64 -16.11 -10.63
N ARG A 88 2.52 -15.75 -11.91
CA ARG A 88 2.28 -16.73 -12.99
C ARG A 88 3.44 -17.70 -13.15
N GLU A 89 4.70 -17.23 -13.03
CA GLU A 89 5.89 -18.09 -13.09
C GLU A 89 5.99 -19.04 -11.91
N ARG A 90 5.77 -18.54 -10.69
CA ARG A 90 5.71 -19.35 -9.47
C ARG A 90 4.67 -20.47 -9.58
N ARG A 91 3.45 -20.14 -10.03
CA ARG A 91 2.38 -21.13 -10.26
C ARG A 91 2.76 -22.21 -11.27
N ARG A 92 3.46 -21.84 -12.35
CA ARG A 92 3.90 -22.80 -13.38
C ARG A 92 4.99 -23.73 -12.87
N ASN A 93 5.94 -23.21 -12.09
CA ASN A 93 7.12 -23.97 -11.67
C ASN A 93 6.86 -24.83 -10.43
N GLU A 94 6.13 -24.29 -9.45
CA GLU A 94 5.99 -24.90 -8.12
C GLU A 94 4.57 -25.42 -7.86
N GLY A 95 3.61 -25.06 -8.72
CA GLY A 95 2.19 -25.22 -8.49
C GLY A 95 1.65 -24.17 -7.52
N ILE A 96 0.41 -24.35 -7.08
CA ILE A 96 -0.19 -23.53 -6.02
C ILE A 96 0.23 -24.15 -4.68
N LYS A 97 1.39 -23.76 -4.17
CA LYS A 97 1.91 -24.18 -2.86
C LYS A 97 2.18 -22.95 -1.98
N GLY A 98 1.97 -23.09 -0.67
CA GLY A 98 2.14 -22.01 0.31
C GLY A 98 0.88 -21.17 0.53
N ASP A 99 1.04 -20.08 1.28
CA ASP A 99 -0.03 -19.10 1.55
C ASP A 99 -0.37 -18.35 0.26
N LYS A 100 -1.65 -18.33 -0.12
CA LYS A 100 -2.14 -17.59 -1.28
C LYS A 100 -2.29 -16.12 -0.93
N ASP A 101 -1.74 -15.24 -1.75
CA ASP A 101 -2.00 -13.81 -1.67
C ASP A 101 -3.13 -13.36 -2.60
N PHE A 102 -3.39 -12.05 -2.61
CA PHE A 102 -4.45 -11.44 -3.41
C PHE A 102 -4.27 -11.66 -4.93
N ILE A 103 -3.03 -11.59 -5.44
CA ILE A 103 -2.75 -11.79 -6.87
C ILE A 103 -3.03 -13.24 -7.23
N ASP A 104 -2.69 -14.18 -6.34
CA ASP A 104 -3.05 -15.57 -6.49
C ASP A 104 -4.56 -15.77 -6.59
N VAL A 105 -5.33 -15.20 -5.67
CA VAL A 105 -6.80 -15.34 -5.69
C VAL A 105 -7.37 -14.77 -6.99
N MET A 106 -6.93 -13.58 -7.40
CA MET A 106 -7.40 -12.95 -8.64
C MET A 106 -7.06 -13.77 -9.88
N LEU A 107 -5.84 -14.31 -9.98
CA LEU A 107 -5.46 -15.20 -11.10
C LEU A 107 -6.38 -16.43 -11.17
N SER A 108 -6.69 -17.05 -10.02
CA SER A 108 -7.60 -18.20 -9.99
C SER A 108 -9.02 -17.85 -10.43
N ILE A 109 -9.56 -16.70 -10.00
CA ILE A 109 -10.89 -16.22 -10.43
C ILE A 109 -10.95 -16.00 -11.94
N MET A 110 -9.90 -15.39 -12.52
CA MET A 110 -9.82 -15.12 -13.96
C MET A 110 -9.73 -16.41 -14.78
N ASP A 111 -8.95 -17.39 -14.31
CA ASP A 111 -8.81 -18.70 -14.94
C ASP A 111 -10.15 -19.47 -14.91
N GLU A 112 -10.84 -19.49 -13.76
CA GLU A 112 -12.16 -20.15 -13.62
C GLU A 112 -13.23 -19.51 -14.50
N SER A 113 -13.14 -18.20 -14.71
CA SER A 113 -14.08 -17.43 -15.54
C SER A 113 -13.75 -17.46 -17.04
N ASN A 114 -12.70 -18.18 -17.46
CA ASN A 114 -12.21 -18.24 -18.84
C ASN A 114 -11.93 -16.87 -19.47
N VAL A 115 -11.50 -15.88 -18.68
CA VAL A 115 -11.17 -14.54 -19.18
C VAL A 115 -9.88 -14.61 -20.01
N PRO A 116 -9.81 -13.97 -21.19
CA PRO A 116 -8.58 -13.89 -21.97
C PRO A 116 -7.43 -13.36 -21.13
N SER A 117 -6.24 -13.97 -21.25
CA SER A 117 -5.09 -13.65 -20.40
C SER A 117 -4.70 -12.17 -20.43
N GLN A 118 -4.86 -11.49 -21.56
CA GLN A 118 -4.60 -10.07 -21.72
C GLN A 118 -5.57 -9.21 -20.90
N GLU A 119 -6.87 -9.52 -20.93
CA GLU A 119 -7.90 -8.80 -20.18
C GLU A 119 -7.78 -9.08 -18.68
N ALA A 120 -7.47 -10.33 -18.31
CA ALA A 120 -7.17 -10.72 -16.94
C ALA A 120 -5.98 -9.91 -16.39
N ASP A 121 -4.90 -9.78 -17.16
CA ASP A 121 -3.71 -9.01 -16.76
C ASP A 121 -4.02 -7.52 -16.53
N VAL A 122 -4.80 -6.90 -17.41
CA VAL A 122 -5.22 -5.50 -17.23
C VAL A 122 -6.05 -5.35 -15.96
N THR A 123 -7.01 -6.24 -15.75
CA THR A 123 -7.90 -6.20 -14.60
C THR A 123 -7.14 -6.42 -13.30
N ILE A 124 -6.30 -7.46 -13.22
CA ILE A 124 -5.50 -7.76 -12.03
C ILE A 124 -4.59 -6.57 -11.68
N LYS A 125 -3.87 -6.00 -12.66
CA LYS A 125 -2.98 -4.85 -12.42
C LYS A 125 -3.76 -3.64 -11.92
N ALA A 126 -4.88 -3.30 -12.56
CA ALA A 126 -5.71 -2.17 -12.16
C ALA A 126 -6.30 -2.34 -10.75
N THR A 127 -6.79 -3.54 -10.41
CA THR A 127 -7.32 -3.83 -9.08
C THR A 127 -6.22 -3.80 -8.01
N CYS A 128 -5.04 -4.37 -8.29
CA CYS A 128 -3.90 -4.31 -7.39
C CYS A 128 -3.45 -2.86 -7.16
N LEU A 129 -3.39 -2.04 -8.21
CA LEU A 129 -3.07 -0.61 -8.07
C LEU A 129 -4.08 0.08 -7.16
N SER A 130 -5.37 -0.14 -7.40
CA SER A 130 -6.44 0.48 -6.61
C SER A 130 -6.35 0.09 -5.13
N LEU A 131 -6.05 -1.18 -4.84
CA LEU A 131 -5.83 -1.67 -3.48
C LEU A 131 -4.64 -0.96 -2.82
N VAL A 132 -3.49 -0.91 -3.52
CA VAL A 132 -2.26 -0.26 -3.04
C VAL A 132 -2.49 1.23 -2.77
N LEU A 133 -3.07 1.96 -3.71
CA LEU A 133 -3.35 3.38 -3.55
C LEU A 133 -4.30 3.63 -2.37
N GLY A 134 -5.38 2.85 -2.27
CA GLY A 134 -6.37 3.00 -1.21
C GLY A 134 -5.84 2.72 0.19
N GLY A 135 -4.83 1.85 0.33
CA GLY A 135 -4.29 1.48 1.65
C GLY A 135 -2.99 2.16 2.06
N ILE A 136 -2.26 2.84 1.16
CA ILE A 136 -1.02 3.54 1.57
C ILE A 136 -1.36 4.88 2.21
N ASP A 137 -1.88 5.84 1.45
CA ASP A 137 -1.98 7.22 1.92
C ASP A 137 -2.94 7.35 3.11
N THR A 138 -4.08 6.67 3.05
CA THR A 138 -5.08 6.66 4.14
C THR A 138 -4.50 6.13 5.46
N ASN A 139 -3.74 5.03 5.41
CA ASN A 139 -3.10 4.44 6.59
C ASN A 139 -1.92 5.30 7.08
N VAL A 140 -1.11 5.86 6.19
CA VAL A 140 -0.03 6.80 6.56
C VAL A 140 -0.60 7.99 7.31
N VAL A 141 -1.66 8.61 6.78
CA VAL A 141 -2.32 9.76 7.38
C VAL A 141 -2.91 9.39 8.75
N THR A 142 -3.67 8.30 8.82
CA THR A 142 -4.30 7.83 10.07
C THR A 142 -3.26 7.52 11.14
N LEU A 143 -2.19 6.79 10.82
CA LEU A 143 -1.10 6.49 11.75
C LEU A 143 -0.35 7.75 12.19
N THR A 144 -0.13 8.70 11.26
CA THR A 144 0.50 9.98 11.58
C THR A 144 -0.33 10.76 12.59
N TRP A 145 -1.66 10.82 12.40
CA TRP A 145 -2.56 11.46 13.36
C TRP A 145 -2.60 10.72 14.69
N ALA A 146 -2.74 9.40 14.68
CA ALA A 146 -2.78 8.58 15.89
C ALA A 146 -1.52 8.80 16.76
N VAL A 147 -0.33 8.74 16.15
CA VAL A 147 0.93 8.97 16.86
C VAL A 147 1.03 10.42 17.33
N SER A 148 0.62 11.39 16.52
CA SER A 148 0.65 12.81 16.90
C SER A 148 -0.27 13.11 18.10
N LEU A 149 -1.48 12.54 18.10
CA LEU A 149 -2.44 12.67 19.21
C LEU A 149 -1.93 11.99 20.48
N LEU A 150 -1.32 10.82 20.36
CA LEU A 150 -0.72 10.11 21.50
C LEU A 150 0.44 10.90 22.13
N LEU A 151 1.34 11.45 21.30
CA LEU A 151 2.48 12.23 21.78
C LEU A 151 2.05 13.55 22.45
N ASN A 152 0.92 14.12 22.03
CA ASN A 152 0.35 15.31 22.66
C ASN A 152 -0.46 14.99 23.94
N ASN A 153 -0.78 13.73 24.20
CA ASN A 153 -1.62 13.30 25.32
C ASN A 153 -0.95 12.19 26.13
N CYS A 154 0.09 12.53 26.90
CA CYS A 154 0.90 11.59 27.69
C CYS A 154 0.08 10.64 28.58
N ASN A 155 -1.05 11.11 29.14
CA ASN A 155 -1.92 10.26 29.97
C ASN A 155 -2.63 9.17 29.15
N VAL A 156 -3.07 9.49 27.92
CA VAL A 156 -3.69 8.53 27.00
C VAL A 156 -2.63 7.52 26.53
N GLN A 157 -1.43 7.99 26.21
CA GLN A 157 -0.30 7.14 25.83
C GLN A 157 0.05 6.12 26.92
N LYS A 158 0.16 6.55 28.18
CA LYS A 158 0.45 5.65 29.31
C LYS A 158 -0.63 4.58 29.49
N LYS A 159 -1.91 4.94 29.30
CA LYS A 159 -3.01 3.97 29.38
C LYS A 159 -2.94 2.92 28.26
N ALA A 160 -2.62 3.34 27.03
CA ALA A 160 -2.43 2.41 25.92
C ALA A 160 -1.24 1.46 26.14
N GLN A 161 -0.13 1.97 26.68
CA GLN A 161 1.03 1.15 27.06
C GLN A 161 0.68 0.14 28.15
N ASN A 162 -0.03 0.57 29.20
CA ASN A 162 -0.49 -0.33 30.25
C ASN A 162 -1.42 -1.43 29.72
N GLU A 163 -2.32 -1.11 28.78
CA GLU A 163 -3.18 -2.12 28.15
C GLU A 163 -2.36 -3.17 27.38
N LEU A 164 -1.35 -2.73 26.61
CA LEU A 164 -0.43 -3.63 25.92
C LEU A 164 0.36 -4.50 26.93
N ASP A 165 0.87 -3.91 28.01
CA ASP A 165 1.62 -4.64 29.04
C ASP A 165 0.76 -5.69 29.75
N VAL A 166 -0.55 -5.44 29.90
CA VAL A 166 -1.49 -6.38 30.55
C VAL A 166 -1.88 -7.53 29.62
N HIS A 167 -2.21 -7.24 28.35
CA HIS A 167 -2.77 -8.25 27.43
C HIS A 167 -1.73 -8.94 26.55
N VAL A 168 -0.68 -8.23 26.12
CA VAL A 168 0.38 -8.76 25.26
C VAL A 168 1.59 -9.20 26.11
N GLY A 169 1.84 -8.48 27.21
CA GLY A 169 2.94 -8.74 28.12
C GLY A 169 4.30 -8.35 27.51
N LYS A 170 5.31 -9.18 27.75
CA LYS A 170 6.67 -8.95 27.24
C LYS A 170 6.90 -9.43 25.81
N ARG A 171 5.85 -9.92 25.13
CA ARG A 171 6.00 -10.36 23.74
C ARG A 171 6.34 -9.15 22.87
N PRO A 172 7.35 -9.27 21.99
CA PRO A 172 7.79 -8.15 21.16
C PRO A 172 6.80 -7.80 20.04
N GLN A 173 5.90 -8.72 19.69
CA GLN A 173 4.92 -8.53 18.62
C GLN A 173 3.51 -8.87 19.12
N VAL A 174 2.56 -8.02 18.70
CA VAL A 174 1.13 -8.22 18.90
C VAL A 174 0.64 -9.20 17.84
N GLU A 175 -0.17 -10.17 18.24
CA GLU A 175 -0.84 -11.10 17.33
C GLU A 175 -2.29 -10.68 17.08
N ASP A 176 -2.88 -11.14 15.97
CA ASP A 176 -4.27 -10.82 15.63
C ASP A 176 -5.28 -11.25 16.71
N SER A 177 -4.97 -12.33 17.42
CA SER A 177 -5.74 -12.83 18.56
C SER A 177 -5.79 -11.83 19.72
N ASP A 178 -4.71 -11.07 19.93
CA ASP A 178 -4.59 -10.10 21.02
C ASP A 178 -5.46 -8.86 20.78
N ILE A 179 -5.71 -8.49 19.51
CA ILE A 179 -6.43 -7.26 19.13
C ILE A 179 -7.80 -7.19 19.82
N SER A 180 -8.48 -8.32 19.97
CA SER A 180 -9.77 -8.43 20.66
C SER A 180 -9.77 -7.92 22.10
N ASN A 181 -8.62 -7.98 22.78
CA ASN A 181 -8.44 -7.52 24.16
C ASN A 181 -7.92 -6.09 24.26
N LEU A 182 -7.44 -5.50 23.16
CA LEU A 182 -6.88 -4.14 23.13
C LEU A 182 -7.97 -3.09 22.89
N VAL A 183 -8.96 -3.05 23.78
CA VAL A 183 -10.18 -2.22 23.62
C VAL A 183 -9.86 -0.73 23.63
N TYR A 184 -8.93 -0.30 24.47
CA TYR A 184 -8.50 1.10 24.57
C TYR A 184 -7.71 1.52 23.34
N LEU A 185 -6.83 0.66 22.81
CA LEU A 185 -6.14 0.92 21.55
C LEU A 185 -7.14 1.03 20.38
N GLN A 186 -8.14 0.15 20.33
CA GLN A 186 -9.23 0.27 19.35
C GLN A 186 -10.01 1.59 19.50
N ALA A 187 -10.25 2.04 20.73
CA ALA A 187 -10.90 3.32 20.99
C ALA A 187 -10.05 4.51 20.49
N ILE A 188 -8.72 4.46 20.66
CA ILE A 188 -7.80 5.50 20.14
C ILE A 188 -7.89 5.58 18.60
N ILE A 189 -7.89 4.44 17.92
CA ILE A 189 -8.04 4.42 16.45
C ILE A 189 -9.39 5.00 16.04
N LYS A 190 -10.48 4.63 16.72
CA LYS A 190 -11.83 5.16 16.44
C LYS A 190 -11.96 6.66 16.69
N GLU A 191 -11.27 7.20 17.69
CA GLU A 191 -11.27 8.65 17.97
C GLU A 191 -10.41 9.43 16.96
N THR A 192 -9.43 8.76 16.34
CA THR A 192 -8.55 9.37 15.33
C THR A 192 -9.22 9.48 13.96
N MET A 193 -10.20 8.60 13.68
CA MET A 193 -10.95 8.54 12.42
C MET A 193 -12.26 9.32 12.48
#